data_AF-M7STZ2-F1
#
_entry.id   AF-M7STZ2-F1
#
_cell.length_a   1.000
_cell.length_b   1.000
_cell.length_c   1.000
_cell.angle_alpha   90.00
_cell.angle_beta   90.00
_cell.angle_gamma   90.00
#
_symmetry.space_group_name_H-M   'P 1'
#
loop_
_entity.id
_entity.type
_entity.pdbx_description
1 polymer ?
#
loop_
_entity_poly.entity_id
_entity_poly.type
_entity_poly.pdbx_seq_one_letter_code
_entity_poly.pdbx_strand_id
1 'polypeptide(L)'
;MAPSAISANPELALTRVGHAGDKAEGLKAHRGNDHRLRLFRPARNCSRLRSSALRGGLPDFDPEELEKLIVAFLAVDGPRWLPDRGTFLYVRPSLIGTTAALGVSKPAEALLFVIAVLFPQFGQAGPGLKLLCSSPGQVRAWPGGFGNAKLGANYAPTLEAQEQANKQGFIQILWLFGPEEYVTEAGASNFFVVVRNKETGKPELVTPPLGDIILDGVTRRSVLELARERMQGDTHLDGRPEPVDVAERQLTIVELTEASKDGILMEAFITGTACG
;
A
#
# COMPACT_ATOMS: atom_id res chain seq x y z
N MET A 1 -29.81 10.24 4.81
CA MET A 1 -29.93 8.77 4.81
C MET A 1 -28.73 8.19 5.53
N ALA A 2 -28.93 7.27 6.47
CA ALA A 2 -27.83 6.48 7.02
C ALA A 2 -27.33 5.50 5.94
N PRO A 3 -26.04 5.15 5.90
CA PRO A 3 -25.56 4.10 5.00
C PRO A 3 -26.33 2.80 5.27
N SER A 4 -26.82 2.16 4.21
CA SER A 4 -27.53 0.89 4.30
C SER A 4 -26.56 -0.25 4.60
N ALA A 5 -26.89 -1.10 5.57
CA ALA A 5 -26.12 -2.31 5.83
C ALA A 5 -26.18 -3.25 4.61
N ILE A 6 -25.06 -3.88 4.28
CA ILE A 6 -25.05 -4.99 3.30
C ILE A 6 -25.70 -6.19 3.99
N SER A 7 -26.94 -6.51 3.63
CA SER A 7 -27.60 -7.74 4.07
C SER A 7 -26.81 -8.96 3.58
N ALA A 8 -26.51 -9.90 4.47
CA ALA A 8 -25.85 -11.15 4.14
C ALA A 8 -26.62 -12.32 4.78
N ASN A 9 -27.02 -13.29 3.96
CA ASN A 9 -27.50 -14.59 4.45
C ASN A 9 -26.31 -15.33 5.13
N PRO A 10 -26.49 -16.10 6.22
CA PRO A 10 -25.43 -16.89 6.86
C PRO A 10 -24.52 -17.69 5.89
N GLU A 11 -25.03 -18.20 4.78
CA GLU A 11 -24.18 -18.87 3.76
C GLU A 11 -23.22 -17.91 3.04
N LEU A 12 -23.64 -16.66 2.81
CA LEU A 12 -22.79 -15.59 2.25
C LEU A 12 -21.69 -15.16 3.21
N ALA A 13 -21.88 -15.29 4.54
CA ALA A 13 -20.84 -14.96 5.50
C ALA A 13 -19.64 -15.91 5.38
N LEU A 14 -19.89 -17.18 5.04
CA LEU A 14 -18.85 -18.20 4.86
C LEU A 14 -18.07 -18.03 3.55
N THR A 15 -18.68 -17.63 2.43
CA THR A 15 -17.94 -17.33 1.19
C THR A 15 -17.14 -16.02 1.29
N ARG A 16 -17.66 -15.02 2.03
CA ARG A 16 -16.99 -13.73 2.27
C ARG A 16 -15.79 -13.86 3.22
N VAL A 17 -15.92 -14.67 4.28
CA VAL A 17 -14.90 -14.83 5.33
C VAL A 17 -13.98 -16.04 5.08
N GLY A 18 -14.47 -17.09 4.42
CA GLY A 18 -13.79 -18.40 4.32
C GLY A 18 -12.86 -18.61 3.14
N HIS A 19 -12.92 -17.78 2.07
CA HIS A 19 -12.16 -18.04 0.84
C HIS A 19 -11.29 -16.87 0.35
N ALA A 20 -10.97 -15.89 1.21
CA ALA A 20 -10.17 -14.72 0.84
C ALA A 20 -10.76 -13.93 -0.36
N GLY A 21 -12.09 -13.92 -0.45
CA GLY A 21 -12.85 -13.34 -1.55
C GLY A 21 -12.78 -11.82 -1.63
N ASP A 22 -12.31 -11.12 -0.59
CA ASP A 22 -12.31 -9.67 -0.50
C ASP A 22 -11.06 -9.01 -1.11
N LYS A 23 -11.31 -8.10 -2.05
CA LYS A 23 -10.32 -7.28 -2.76
C LYS A 23 -10.67 -5.84 -2.45
N ALA A 24 -9.73 -5.13 -1.84
CA ALA A 24 -9.98 -3.77 -1.41
C ALA A 24 -8.88 -2.83 -1.88
N GLU A 25 -9.28 -1.69 -2.43
CA GLU A 25 -8.39 -0.59 -2.73
C GLU A 25 -8.39 0.49 -1.65
N GLY A 26 -7.46 1.43 -1.77
CA GLY A 26 -7.33 2.53 -0.84
C GLY A 26 -6.78 3.77 -1.51
N LEU A 27 -7.60 4.81 -1.57
CA LEU A 27 -7.22 6.13 -2.06
C LEU A 27 -7.76 7.23 -1.14
N LYS A 28 -7.19 8.43 -1.25
CA LYS A 28 -7.58 9.59 -0.45
C LYS A 28 -8.22 10.65 -1.33
N ALA A 29 -9.26 11.28 -0.80
CA ALA A 29 -9.80 12.53 -1.32
C ALA A 29 -9.42 13.67 -0.37
N HIS A 30 -8.79 14.70 -0.92
CA HIS A 30 -8.30 15.85 -0.19
C HIS A 30 -9.02 17.13 -0.61
N ARG A 31 -9.18 18.05 0.34
CA ARG A 31 -9.59 19.42 0.06
C ARG A 31 -8.37 20.27 -0.26
N GLY A 32 -8.32 20.84 -1.46
CA GLY A 32 -7.26 21.78 -1.84
C GLY A 32 -7.47 23.19 -1.31
N ASN A 33 -6.49 24.06 -1.59
CA ASN A 33 -6.53 25.45 -1.13
C ASN A 33 -7.68 26.27 -1.73
N ASP A 34 -8.12 25.89 -2.93
CA ASP A 34 -9.28 26.42 -3.64
C ASP A 34 -10.61 25.76 -3.22
N HIS A 35 -10.61 25.03 -2.10
CA HIS A 35 -11.75 24.29 -1.56
C HIS A 35 -12.28 23.14 -2.45
N ARG A 36 -11.61 22.82 -3.58
CA ARG A 36 -12.01 21.72 -4.45
C ARG A 36 -11.49 20.38 -3.94
N LEU A 37 -12.31 19.33 -4.12
CA LEU A 37 -11.91 17.95 -3.91
C LEU A 37 -10.91 17.51 -4.97
N ARG A 38 -9.90 16.76 -4.55
CA ARG A 38 -8.91 16.13 -5.43
C ARG A 38 -8.65 14.70 -4.99
N LEU A 39 -8.54 13.82 -5.97
CA LEU A 39 -8.06 12.45 -5.80
C LEU A 39 -6.60 12.37 -6.24
N PHE A 40 -5.83 11.54 -5.54
CA PHE A 40 -4.44 11.29 -5.92
C PHE A 40 -4.35 10.03 -6.78
N ARG A 41 -4.08 10.21 -8.08
CA ARG A 41 -3.86 9.14 -9.10
C ARG A 41 -4.91 8.00 -9.08
N PRO A 42 -6.23 8.29 -9.07
CA PRO A 42 -7.28 7.28 -8.93
C PRO A 42 -7.27 6.20 -10.02
N ALA A 43 -6.90 6.54 -11.26
CA ALA A 43 -6.72 5.58 -12.35
C ALA A 43 -5.83 4.39 -11.96
N ARG A 44 -4.72 4.66 -11.25
CA ARG A 44 -3.76 3.62 -10.81
C ARG A 44 -4.39 2.69 -9.77
N ASN A 45 -5.18 3.23 -8.84
CA ASN A 45 -5.92 2.42 -7.87
C ASN A 45 -6.95 1.53 -8.59
N CYS A 46 -7.72 2.08 -9.53
CA CYS A 46 -8.74 1.33 -10.27
C CYS A 46 -8.12 0.19 -11.09
N SER A 47 -7.00 0.46 -11.78
CA SER A 47 -6.23 -0.59 -12.48
C SER A 47 -5.73 -1.68 -11.52
N ARG A 48 -5.24 -1.31 -10.34
CA ARG A 48 -4.74 -2.29 -9.36
C ARG A 48 -5.86 -3.10 -8.71
N LEU A 49 -7.06 -2.52 -8.51
CA LEU A 49 -8.23 -3.27 -8.08
C LEU A 49 -8.60 -4.34 -9.12
N ARG A 50 -8.62 -3.96 -10.40
CA ARG A 50 -8.88 -4.90 -11.50
C ARG A 50 -7.87 -6.04 -11.52
N SER A 51 -6.57 -5.73 -11.45
CA SER A 51 -5.52 -6.76 -11.40
C SER A 51 -5.68 -7.69 -10.18
N SER A 52 -6.06 -7.14 -9.02
CA SER A 52 -6.33 -7.93 -7.80
C SER A 52 -7.59 -8.79 -7.93
N ALA A 53 -8.63 -8.28 -8.60
CA ALA A 53 -9.85 -9.00 -8.90
C ALA A 53 -9.57 -10.23 -9.76
N LEU A 54 -8.86 -10.04 -10.88
CA LEU A 54 -8.46 -11.12 -11.78
C LEU A 54 -7.59 -12.15 -11.08
N ARG A 55 -6.60 -11.72 -10.29
CA ARG A 55 -5.72 -12.63 -9.52
C ARG A 55 -6.50 -13.47 -8.52
N GLY A 56 -7.52 -12.89 -7.88
CA GLY A 56 -8.35 -13.58 -6.90
C GLY A 56 -9.64 -14.16 -7.47
N GLY A 57 -9.71 -14.39 -8.78
CA GLY A 57 -10.81 -15.12 -9.44
C GLY A 57 -12.14 -14.38 -9.54
N LEU A 58 -12.18 -13.05 -9.35
CA LEU A 58 -13.42 -12.26 -9.46
C LEU A 58 -13.67 -11.80 -10.90
N PRO A 59 -14.91 -11.34 -11.21
CA PRO A 59 -15.23 -10.79 -12.53
C PRO A 59 -14.33 -9.61 -12.90
N ASP A 60 -14.09 -9.48 -14.20
CA ASP A 60 -13.41 -8.32 -14.76
C ASP A 60 -14.35 -7.11 -14.81
N PHE A 61 -13.78 -5.90 -14.87
CA PHE A 61 -14.52 -4.64 -15.04
C PHE A 61 -13.61 -3.59 -15.67
N ASP A 62 -14.22 -2.54 -16.24
CA ASP A 62 -13.49 -1.41 -16.79
C ASP A 62 -12.99 -0.48 -15.66
N PRO A 63 -11.66 -0.29 -15.50
CA PRO A 63 -11.12 0.56 -14.44
C PRO A 63 -11.45 2.05 -14.65
N GLU A 64 -11.68 2.50 -15.88
CA GLU A 64 -12.05 3.89 -16.17
C GLU A 64 -13.49 4.19 -15.72
N GLU A 65 -14.40 3.23 -15.90
CA GLU A 65 -15.78 3.35 -15.40
C GLU A 65 -15.84 3.32 -13.87
N LEU A 66 -14.99 2.53 -13.22
CA LEU A 66 -14.85 2.58 -11.76
C LEU A 66 -14.36 3.95 -11.28
N GLU A 67 -13.39 4.54 -11.99
CA GLU A 67 -12.91 5.89 -11.66
C GLU A 67 -14.04 6.91 -11.77
N LYS A 68 -14.82 6.89 -12.86
CA LYS A 68 -15.99 7.76 -13.05
C LYS A 68 -17.02 7.57 -11.92
N LEU A 69 -17.27 6.33 -11.51
CA LEU A 69 -18.16 6.00 -10.39
C LEU A 69 -17.67 6.60 -9.07
N ILE A 70 -16.37 6.48 -8.76
CA ILE A 70 -15.78 7.08 -7.56
C ILE A 70 -15.89 8.61 -7.58
N VAL A 71 -15.62 9.23 -8.73
CA VAL A 71 -15.75 10.69 -8.90
C VAL A 71 -17.21 11.12 -8.72
N ALA A 72 -18.17 10.42 -9.31
CA ALA A 72 -19.60 10.72 -9.17
C ALA A 72 -20.06 10.57 -7.72
N PHE A 73 -19.66 9.49 -7.04
CA PHE A 73 -19.93 9.28 -5.62
C PHE A 73 -19.41 10.44 -4.75
N LEU A 74 -18.16 10.85 -4.96
CA LEU A 74 -17.58 11.97 -4.22
C LEU A 74 -18.14 13.33 -4.63
N ALA A 75 -18.67 13.50 -5.83
CA ALA A 75 -19.35 14.72 -6.22
C ALA A 75 -20.66 14.91 -5.45
N VAL A 76 -21.37 13.81 -5.15
CA VAL A 76 -22.62 13.82 -4.39
C VAL A 76 -22.36 13.95 -2.89
N ASP A 77 -21.59 13.04 -2.31
CA ASP A 77 -21.43 12.94 -0.85
C ASP A 77 -20.18 13.65 -0.31
N GLY A 78 -19.14 13.79 -1.14
CA GLY A 78 -17.88 14.41 -0.75
C GLY A 78 -18.06 15.80 -0.15
N PRO A 79 -18.87 16.72 -0.72
CA PRO A 79 -19.11 18.05 -0.15
C PRO A 79 -19.63 18.04 1.28
N ARG A 80 -20.50 17.08 1.63
CA ARG A 80 -21.09 16.94 2.96
C ARG A 80 -20.05 16.51 4.00
N TRP A 81 -19.11 15.67 3.58
CA TRP A 81 -18.08 15.07 4.44
C TRP A 81 -16.70 15.65 4.17
N LEU A 82 -16.64 16.81 3.52
CA LEU A 82 -15.40 17.39 3.05
C LEU A 82 -14.43 17.55 4.24
N PRO A 83 -13.23 16.96 4.14
CA PRO A 83 -12.26 17.04 5.21
C PRO A 83 -11.81 18.49 5.41
N ASP A 84 -11.49 18.86 6.66
CA ASP A 84 -10.71 20.06 6.94
C ASP A 84 -9.33 19.97 6.29
N ARG A 85 -8.69 21.11 6.07
CA ARG A 85 -7.33 21.12 5.53
C ARG A 85 -6.40 20.29 6.40
N GLY A 86 -5.55 19.48 5.76
CA GLY A 86 -4.67 18.53 6.43
C GLY A 86 -5.32 17.19 6.78
N THR A 87 -6.65 17.06 6.68
CA THR A 87 -7.35 15.78 6.80
C THR A 87 -7.77 15.24 5.43
N PHE A 88 -8.29 14.01 5.38
CA PHE A 88 -8.71 13.36 4.15
C PHE A 88 -9.92 12.46 4.36
N LEU A 89 -10.69 12.26 3.29
CA LEU A 89 -11.63 11.15 3.20
C LEU A 89 -10.89 9.95 2.63
N TYR A 90 -10.93 8.84 3.35
CA TYR A 90 -10.41 7.58 2.84
C TYR A 90 -11.50 6.88 2.04
N VAL A 91 -11.22 6.62 0.77
CA VAL A 91 -12.13 5.96 -0.15
C VAL A 91 -11.67 4.51 -0.30
N ARG A 92 -12.62 3.59 -0.11
CA ARG A 92 -12.44 2.14 -0.07
C ARG A 92 -13.34 1.49 -1.12
N PRO A 93 -12.91 1.42 -2.40
CA PRO A 93 -13.52 0.53 -3.37
C PRO A 93 -13.22 -0.92 -2.97
N SER A 94 -14.24 -1.77 -2.95
CA SER A 94 -14.16 -3.16 -2.56
C SER A 94 -14.95 -4.04 -3.52
N LEU A 95 -14.42 -5.23 -3.78
CA LEU A 95 -15.04 -6.23 -4.64
C LEU A 95 -14.98 -7.60 -3.94
N ILE A 96 -16.14 -8.20 -3.73
CA ILE A 96 -16.29 -9.49 -3.05
C ILE A 96 -17.08 -10.49 -3.89
N GLY A 97 -16.77 -11.78 -3.79
CA GLY A 97 -17.64 -12.84 -4.30
C GLY A 97 -18.85 -13.04 -3.38
N THR A 98 -20.03 -13.25 -3.96
CA THR A 98 -21.30 -13.35 -3.22
C THR A 98 -22.09 -14.62 -3.50
N THR A 99 -21.52 -15.56 -4.25
CA THR A 99 -22.17 -16.84 -4.55
C THR A 99 -22.50 -17.62 -3.27
N ALA A 100 -23.75 -18.05 -3.15
CA ALA A 100 -24.21 -18.96 -2.10
C ALA A 100 -23.81 -20.41 -2.44
N ALA A 101 -22.52 -20.72 -2.29
CA ALA A 101 -21.99 -22.06 -2.49
C ALA A 101 -20.79 -22.30 -1.56
N LEU A 102 -20.68 -23.53 -1.04
CA LEU A 102 -19.55 -23.97 -0.20
C LEU A 102 -18.36 -24.49 -1.01
N GLY A 103 -18.58 -24.87 -2.27
CA GLY A 103 -17.53 -25.43 -3.12
C GLY A 103 -16.50 -24.38 -3.55
N VAL A 104 -15.21 -24.74 -3.49
CA VAL A 104 -14.12 -23.89 -3.98
C VAL A 104 -14.19 -23.82 -5.51
N SER A 105 -14.78 -22.74 -6.00
CA SER A 105 -14.96 -22.48 -7.42
C SER A 105 -14.95 -20.98 -7.69
N LYS A 106 -14.83 -20.59 -8.96
CA LYS A 106 -14.98 -19.18 -9.35
C LYS A 106 -16.39 -18.71 -8.98
N PRO A 107 -16.55 -17.60 -8.25
CA PRO A 107 -17.88 -17.13 -7.88
C PRO A 107 -18.67 -16.72 -9.13
N ALA A 108 -19.93 -17.18 -9.20
CA ALA A 108 -20.90 -16.80 -10.22
C ALA A 108 -21.48 -15.38 -10.00
N GLU A 109 -21.38 -14.86 -8.78
CA GLU A 109 -21.90 -13.56 -8.37
C GLU A 109 -20.83 -12.79 -7.59
N ALA A 110 -20.79 -11.48 -7.79
CA ALA A 110 -19.89 -10.59 -7.05
C ALA A 110 -20.57 -9.25 -6.77
N LEU A 111 -20.12 -8.57 -5.72
CA LEU A 111 -20.57 -7.25 -5.33
C LEU A 111 -19.38 -6.28 -5.32
N LEU A 112 -19.45 -5.27 -6.19
CA LEU A 112 -18.58 -4.09 -6.15
C LEU A 112 -19.29 -2.99 -5.36
N PHE A 113 -18.60 -2.38 -4.40
CA PHE A 113 -19.11 -1.26 -3.63
C PHE A 113 -18.00 -0.28 -3.25
N VAL A 114 -18.36 0.97 -2.96
CA VAL A 114 -17.41 2.01 -2.54
C VAL A 114 -17.91 2.63 -1.24
N ILE A 115 -17.02 2.72 -0.25
CA ILE A 115 -17.28 3.42 1.01
C ILE A 115 -16.28 4.55 1.16
N ALA A 116 -16.72 5.71 1.64
CA ALA A 116 -15.83 6.77 2.13
C ALA A 116 -15.96 6.90 3.65
N VAL A 117 -14.83 7.08 4.33
CA VAL A 117 -14.77 7.30 5.78
C VAL A 117 -13.86 8.48 6.11
N LEU A 118 -14.25 9.24 7.13
CA LEU A 118 -13.31 10.14 7.80
C LEU A 118 -12.34 9.27 8.59
N PHE A 119 -11.11 9.19 8.10
CA PHE A 119 -10.10 8.32 8.66
C PHE A 119 -9.31 9.10 9.71
N PRO A 120 -9.06 8.54 10.92
CA PRO A 120 -8.30 9.24 11.94
C PRO A 120 -6.90 9.56 11.43
N GLN A 121 -6.41 10.77 11.71
CA GLN A 121 -5.03 11.10 11.42
C GLN A 121 -4.13 10.22 12.28
N PHE A 122 -3.19 9.50 11.64
CA PHE A 122 -2.10 8.87 12.36
C PHE A 122 -1.18 9.99 12.87
N GLY A 123 -1.19 10.23 14.18
CA GLY A 123 -0.27 11.18 14.79
C GLY A 123 1.16 10.68 14.62
N GLN A 124 1.97 11.35 13.81
CA GLN A 124 3.42 11.23 13.93
C GLN A 124 3.89 12.19 15.03
N ALA A 125 3.71 11.76 16.28
CA ALA A 125 4.24 12.46 17.44
C ALA A 125 5.38 11.62 18.05
N GLY A 126 6.49 11.46 17.31
CA GLY A 126 7.63 10.68 17.78
C GLY A 126 8.85 10.72 16.85
N PRO A 127 10.03 10.24 17.31
CA PRO A 127 11.33 10.38 16.64
C PRO A 127 11.54 9.46 15.42
N GLY A 128 10.46 9.06 14.73
CA GLY A 128 10.49 8.12 13.60
C GLY A 128 9.85 6.75 13.90
N LEU A 129 9.81 5.89 12.88
CA LEU A 129 9.19 4.56 12.95
C LEU A 129 10.17 3.52 13.50
N LYS A 130 9.77 2.77 14.53
CA LYS A 130 10.50 1.57 14.98
C LYS A 130 9.94 0.34 14.27
N LEU A 131 10.76 -0.36 13.50
CA LEU A 131 10.37 -1.56 12.76
C LEU A 131 11.01 -2.81 13.39
N LEU A 132 10.21 -3.87 13.56
CA LEU A 132 10.71 -5.19 13.98
C LEU A 132 10.98 -6.04 12.74
N CYS A 133 12.21 -6.48 12.52
CA CYS A 133 12.48 -7.48 11.48
C CYS A 133 11.68 -8.76 11.74
N SER A 134 11.01 -9.29 10.72
CA SER A 134 10.29 -10.55 10.83
C SER A 134 11.22 -11.71 11.17
N SER A 135 10.81 -12.60 12.06
CA SER A 135 11.59 -13.79 12.43
C SER A 135 11.71 -14.77 11.25
N PRO A 136 12.73 -15.65 11.25
CA PRO A 136 12.80 -16.75 10.29
C PRO A 136 11.48 -17.55 10.25
N GLY A 137 10.94 -17.76 9.05
CA GLY A 137 9.64 -18.43 8.84
C GLY A 137 8.41 -17.51 8.89
N GLN A 138 8.53 -16.27 9.38
CA GLN A 138 7.47 -15.27 9.27
C GLN A 138 7.57 -14.55 7.91
N VAL A 139 6.91 -15.09 6.90
CA VAL A 139 6.95 -14.59 5.53
C VAL A 139 5.61 -13.97 5.14
N ARG A 140 5.64 -12.72 4.66
CA ARG A 140 4.44 -12.02 4.19
C ARG A 140 3.91 -12.56 2.86
N ALA A 141 4.82 -12.86 1.94
CA ALA A 141 4.53 -13.35 0.60
C ALA A 141 5.73 -14.10 0.03
N TRP A 142 5.47 -14.98 -0.94
CA TRP A 142 6.49 -15.82 -1.58
C TRP A 142 6.30 -15.83 -3.12
N PRO A 143 7.34 -16.14 -3.91
CA PRO A 143 7.25 -16.31 -5.36
C PRO A 143 6.16 -17.30 -5.77
N GLY A 144 5.39 -16.97 -6.81
CA GLY A 144 4.20 -17.71 -7.21
C GLY A 144 2.96 -17.48 -6.32
N GLY A 145 3.12 -16.82 -5.17
CA GLY A 145 2.03 -16.39 -4.29
C GLY A 145 1.24 -15.21 -4.86
N PHE A 146 0.57 -14.45 -4.00
CA PHE A 146 -0.30 -13.34 -4.41
C PHE A 146 0.02 -12.04 -3.68
N GLY A 147 1.27 -11.88 -3.21
CA GLY A 147 1.71 -10.72 -2.44
C GLY A 147 1.65 -9.39 -3.21
N ASN A 148 1.72 -9.46 -4.54
CA ASN A 148 1.60 -8.32 -5.44
C ASN A 148 0.16 -7.90 -5.76
N ALA A 149 -0.84 -8.60 -5.21
CA ALA A 149 -2.25 -8.25 -5.31
C ALA A 149 -2.79 -7.76 -3.96
N LYS A 150 -3.76 -6.85 -3.97
CA LYS A 150 -4.33 -6.25 -2.76
C LYS A 150 -5.49 -7.08 -2.21
N LEU A 151 -5.18 -8.26 -1.72
CA LEU A 151 -6.12 -9.27 -1.24
C LEU A 151 -6.19 -9.31 0.29
N GLY A 152 -7.38 -9.49 0.85
CA GLY A 152 -7.56 -9.65 2.31
C GLY A 152 -6.68 -10.75 2.92
N ALA A 153 -6.45 -11.84 2.17
CA ALA A 153 -5.57 -12.94 2.60
C ALA A 153 -4.10 -12.54 2.83
N ASN A 154 -3.62 -11.46 2.22
CA ASN A 154 -2.26 -10.96 2.47
C ASN A 154 -2.15 -10.20 3.81
N TYR A 155 -3.28 -9.82 4.41
CA TYR A 155 -3.31 -9.01 5.64
C TYR A 155 -3.64 -9.85 6.87
N ALA A 156 -4.61 -10.77 6.79
CA ALA A 156 -5.05 -11.54 7.95
C ALA A 156 -3.91 -12.29 8.69
N PRO A 157 -2.99 -12.99 8.00
CA PRO A 157 -1.88 -13.68 8.67
C PRO A 157 -0.87 -12.75 9.35
N THR A 158 -0.87 -11.45 9.02
CA THR A 158 0.08 -10.47 9.58
C THR A 158 -0.36 -9.92 10.93
N LEU A 159 -1.63 -10.07 11.30
CA LEU A 159 -2.23 -9.40 12.45
C LEU A 159 -1.62 -9.85 13.78
N GLU A 160 -1.44 -11.16 13.96
CA GLU A 160 -0.85 -11.70 15.19
C GLU A 160 0.60 -11.23 15.35
N ALA A 161 1.40 -11.36 14.30
CA ALA A 161 2.80 -10.91 14.32
C ALA A 161 2.87 -9.41 14.63
N GLN A 162 2.01 -8.60 14.01
CA GLN A 162 1.95 -7.16 14.25
C GLN A 162 1.56 -6.82 15.70
N GLU A 163 0.63 -7.57 16.30
CA GLU A 163 0.29 -7.41 17.71
C GLU A 163 1.49 -7.70 18.62
N GLN A 164 2.26 -8.75 18.34
CA GLN A 164 3.47 -9.07 19.10
C GLN A 164 4.56 -8.01 18.95
N ALA A 165 4.72 -7.45 17.74
CA ALA A 165 5.63 -6.32 17.51
C ALA A 165 5.22 -5.08 18.32
N ASN A 166 3.91 -4.76 18.35
CA ASN A 166 3.36 -3.65 19.12
C ASN A 166 3.64 -3.81 20.63
N LYS A 167 3.48 -5.02 21.18
CA LYS A 167 3.77 -5.33 22.59
C LYS A 167 5.24 -5.09 22.96
N GLN A 168 6.15 -5.18 21.98
CA GLN A 168 7.58 -4.90 22.15
C GLN A 168 7.96 -3.43 21.88
N GLY A 169 6.97 -2.57 21.57
CA GLY A 169 7.19 -1.15 21.29
C GLY A 169 7.62 -0.84 19.86
N PHE A 170 7.48 -1.80 18.93
CA PHE A 170 7.64 -1.56 17.49
C PHE A 170 6.31 -1.17 16.86
N ILE A 171 6.34 -0.32 15.85
CA ILE A 171 5.14 0.21 15.20
C ILE A 171 4.69 -0.66 14.03
N GLN A 172 5.62 -1.28 13.32
CA GLN A 172 5.36 -2.18 12.18
C GLN A 172 6.42 -3.29 12.12
N ILE A 173 6.14 -4.33 11.35
CA ILE A 173 7.12 -5.35 10.98
C ILE A 173 7.85 -4.95 9.71
N LEU A 174 9.17 -5.09 9.66
CA LEU A 174 9.95 -5.10 8.42
C LEU A 174 10.03 -6.54 7.92
N TRP A 175 9.35 -6.83 6.81
CA TRP A 175 9.26 -8.17 6.26
C TRP A 175 10.54 -8.55 5.52
N LEU A 176 11.14 -9.65 5.96
CA LEU A 176 12.33 -10.25 5.36
C LEU A 176 11.94 -11.50 4.56
N PHE A 177 12.66 -11.76 3.49
CA PHE A 177 12.40 -12.89 2.61
C PHE A 177 13.67 -13.65 2.24
N GLY A 178 13.58 -14.98 2.25
CA GLY A 178 14.66 -15.87 1.83
C GLY A 178 15.78 -15.99 2.87
N PRO A 179 16.72 -16.93 2.65
CA PRO A 179 17.88 -17.12 3.51
C PRO A 179 18.84 -15.92 3.49
N GLU A 180 18.80 -15.08 2.45
CA GLU A 180 19.58 -13.85 2.34
C GLU A 180 18.95 -12.67 3.13
N GLU A 181 17.78 -12.87 3.71
CA GLU A 181 17.05 -11.85 4.48
C GLU A 181 16.79 -10.57 3.68
N TYR A 182 16.28 -10.74 2.45
CA TYR A 182 15.91 -9.63 1.58
C TYR A 182 14.78 -8.82 2.21
N VAL A 183 15.00 -7.50 2.32
CA VAL A 183 14.00 -6.54 2.76
C VAL A 183 12.94 -6.40 1.67
N THR A 184 11.67 -6.50 2.06
CA THR A 184 10.54 -6.43 1.13
C THR A 184 9.63 -5.23 1.38
N GLU A 185 8.82 -5.29 2.42
CA GLU A 185 7.84 -4.27 2.79
C GLU A 185 7.88 -4.03 4.31
N ALA A 186 7.37 -2.87 4.74
CA ALA A 186 7.20 -2.55 6.15
C ALA A 186 5.70 -2.52 6.47
N GLY A 187 5.22 -3.57 7.14
CA GLY A 187 3.81 -3.81 7.38
C GLY A 187 3.04 -3.92 6.06
N ALA A 188 2.16 -2.94 5.80
CA ALA A 188 1.36 -2.83 4.59
C ALA A 188 1.87 -1.75 3.60
N SER A 189 3.10 -1.27 3.79
CA SER A 189 3.70 -0.16 3.04
C SER A 189 4.98 -0.59 2.33
N ASN A 190 5.28 0.01 1.18
CA ASN A 190 6.56 -0.22 0.50
C ASN A 190 7.69 0.45 1.27
N PHE A 191 8.88 -0.15 1.22
CA PHE A 191 10.06 0.32 1.94
C PHE A 191 11.07 0.99 1.00
N PHE A 192 11.68 2.08 1.47
CA PHE A 192 12.72 2.83 0.77
C PHE A 192 13.87 3.13 1.73
N VAL A 193 15.07 3.19 1.18
CA VAL A 193 16.26 3.71 1.86
C VAL A 193 16.98 4.70 0.97
N VAL A 194 17.63 5.68 1.59
CA VAL A 194 18.65 6.51 0.96
C VAL A 194 19.98 6.12 1.58
N VAL A 195 20.89 5.59 0.76
CA VAL A 195 22.20 5.08 1.20
C VAL A 195 23.28 5.63 0.28
N ARG A 196 24.43 6.02 0.83
CA ARG A 196 25.57 6.41 0.01
C ARG A 196 26.24 5.19 -0.58
N ASN A 197 26.32 5.13 -1.90
CA ASN A 197 27.03 4.09 -2.62
C ASN A 197 28.54 4.20 -2.32
N LYS A 198 29.17 3.12 -1.84
CA LYS A 198 30.59 3.11 -1.44
C LYS A 198 31.55 3.30 -2.61
N GLU A 199 31.17 2.89 -3.80
CA GLU A 199 32.01 2.97 -5.00
C GLU A 199 31.94 4.35 -5.64
N THR A 200 30.73 4.90 -5.78
CA THR A 200 30.51 6.19 -6.47
C THR A 200 30.55 7.38 -5.52
N GLY A 201 30.37 7.15 -4.21
CA GLY A 201 30.24 8.20 -3.20
C GLY A 201 28.92 8.97 -3.27
N LYS A 202 28.00 8.63 -4.19
CA LYS A 202 26.72 9.33 -4.37
C LYS A 202 25.61 8.70 -3.53
N PRO A 203 24.60 9.47 -3.09
CA PRO A 203 23.40 8.90 -2.50
C PRO A 203 22.59 8.14 -3.55
N GLU A 204 22.01 7.03 -3.12
CA GLU A 204 21.16 6.16 -3.91
C GLU A 204 19.83 5.96 -3.15
N LEU A 205 18.71 6.31 -3.79
CA LEU A 205 17.37 5.96 -3.35
C LEU A 205 17.07 4.54 -3.84
N VAL A 206 16.97 3.60 -2.90
CA VAL A 206 16.76 2.19 -3.19
C VAL A 206 15.42 1.71 -2.67
N THR A 207 14.72 0.92 -3.46
CA THR A 207 13.53 0.15 -3.05
C THR A 207 13.56 -1.23 -3.68
N PRO A 208 13.02 -2.27 -3.01
CA PRO A 208 12.92 -3.60 -3.60
C PRO A 208 12.16 -3.58 -4.95
N PRO A 209 12.59 -4.38 -5.94
CA PRO A 209 11.98 -4.42 -7.26
C PRO A 209 10.58 -5.04 -7.19
N LEU A 210 9.73 -4.70 -8.16
CA LEU A 210 8.44 -5.37 -8.31
C LEU A 210 8.63 -6.84 -8.71
N GLY A 211 7.72 -7.69 -8.22
CA GLY A 211 7.68 -9.12 -8.48
C GLY A 211 6.41 -9.70 -7.88
N ASP A 212 6.42 -10.96 -7.46
CA ASP A 212 5.25 -11.60 -6.85
C ASP A 212 5.04 -11.21 -5.38
N ILE A 213 6.09 -10.72 -4.72
CA ILE A 213 6.12 -10.50 -3.26
C ILE A 213 5.97 -9.03 -2.86
N ILE A 214 6.07 -8.07 -3.78
CA ILE A 214 5.95 -6.63 -3.50
C ILE A 214 4.67 -6.10 -4.11
N LEU A 215 3.87 -5.38 -3.32
CA LEU A 215 2.68 -4.70 -3.83
C LEU A 215 3.10 -3.45 -4.61
N ASP A 216 2.61 -3.27 -5.84
CA ASP A 216 2.86 -2.08 -6.64
C ASP A 216 2.12 -0.85 -6.07
N GLY A 217 2.75 -0.17 -5.11
CA GLY A 217 2.22 1.01 -4.44
C GLY A 217 2.08 2.24 -5.35
N VAL A 218 0.92 2.91 -5.31
CA VAL A 218 0.72 4.19 -6.00
C VAL A 218 1.68 5.26 -5.46
N THR A 219 1.88 5.31 -4.13
CA THR A 219 2.86 6.22 -3.50
C THR A 219 4.29 5.84 -3.86
N ARG A 220 4.66 4.55 -3.80
CA ARG A 220 5.97 4.03 -4.26
C ARG A 220 6.30 4.50 -5.66
N ARG A 221 5.37 4.28 -6.60
CA ARG A 221 5.52 4.70 -8.01
C ARG A 221 5.70 6.21 -8.13
N SER A 222 4.94 6.99 -7.39
CA SER A 222 5.01 8.45 -7.41
C SER A 222 6.35 8.96 -6.86
N VAL A 223 6.88 8.35 -5.80
CA VAL A 223 8.22 8.66 -5.26
C VAL A 223 9.30 8.36 -6.29
N LEU A 224 9.26 7.19 -6.94
CA LEU A 224 10.23 6.83 -7.99
C LEU A 224 10.17 7.77 -9.20
N GLU A 225 8.97 8.13 -9.66
CA GLU A 225 8.77 9.07 -10.78
C GLU A 225 9.35 10.45 -10.43
N LEU A 226 9.01 10.98 -9.24
CA LEU A 226 9.53 12.28 -8.78
C LEU A 226 11.04 12.27 -8.56
N ALA A 227 11.60 11.20 -7.99
CA ALA A 227 13.03 11.10 -7.77
C ALA A 227 13.81 11.06 -9.09
N ARG A 228 13.32 10.30 -10.08
CA ARG A 228 13.91 10.27 -11.42
C ARG A 228 13.80 11.62 -12.15
N GLU A 229 12.68 12.31 -12.00
CA GLU A 229 12.44 13.60 -12.66
C GLU A 229 13.26 14.74 -12.04
N ARG A 230 13.44 14.74 -10.71
CA ARG A 230 13.88 15.93 -9.95
C ARG A 230 15.15 15.77 -9.14
N MET A 231 15.61 14.54 -8.92
CA MET A 231 16.76 14.25 -8.06
C MET A 231 17.92 13.61 -8.83
N GLN A 232 17.69 13.11 -10.05
CA GLN A 232 18.74 12.54 -10.90
C GLN A 232 19.44 13.62 -11.74
N GLY A 233 20.76 13.48 -11.91
CA GLY A 233 21.58 14.36 -12.74
C GLY A 233 21.61 15.81 -12.24
N ASP A 234 21.72 16.76 -13.17
CA ASP A 234 21.75 18.21 -12.89
C ASP A 234 20.33 18.81 -12.81
N THR A 235 19.30 18.00 -12.55
CA THR A 235 17.96 18.55 -12.31
C THR A 235 17.92 19.14 -10.89
N HIS A 236 17.47 20.39 -10.79
CA HIS A 236 17.63 21.17 -9.56
C HIS A 236 16.28 21.64 -9.03
N LEU A 237 15.94 21.17 -7.83
CA LEU A 237 15.10 21.92 -6.91
C LEU A 237 15.96 23.07 -6.34
N ASP A 238 15.40 24.28 -6.32
CA ASP A 238 16.04 25.48 -5.78
C ASP A 238 16.45 25.22 -4.32
N GLY A 239 17.77 25.19 -4.05
CA GLY A 239 18.34 24.84 -2.73
C GLY A 239 19.08 23.49 -2.63
N ARG A 240 19.15 22.72 -3.73
CA ARG A 240 20.00 21.54 -4.04
C ARG A 240 20.52 20.67 -2.89
N PRO A 241 19.87 19.52 -2.61
CA PRO A 241 20.58 18.30 -2.23
C PRO A 241 21.47 17.80 -3.40
N GLU A 242 22.54 17.06 -3.07
CA GLU A 242 23.38 16.36 -4.07
C GLU A 242 22.53 15.40 -4.95
N PRO A 243 22.90 15.16 -6.23
CA PRO A 243 22.17 14.25 -7.10
C PRO A 243 22.03 12.84 -6.50
N VAL A 244 20.83 12.26 -6.59
CA VAL A 244 20.48 10.97 -6.02
C VAL A 244 20.19 9.96 -7.14
N ASP A 245 20.96 8.88 -7.17
CA ASP A 245 20.70 7.76 -8.08
C ASP A 245 19.44 7.00 -7.63
N VAL A 246 18.69 6.40 -8.55
CA VAL A 246 17.43 5.70 -8.22
C VAL A 246 17.52 4.26 -8.68
N ALA A 247 17.43 3.32 -7.75
CA ALA A 247 17.57 1.89 -8.03
C ALA A 247 16.39 1.07 -7.49
N GLU A 248 15.81 0.26 -8.37
CA GLU A 248 14.90 -0.82 -7.98
C GLU A 248 15.70 -2.12 -7.93
N ARG A 249 16.30 -2.42 -6.77
CA ARG A 249 17.18 -3.58 -6.58
C ARG A 249 16.94 -4.26 -5.24
N GLN A 250 17.38 -5.51 -5.13
CA GLN A 250 17.33 -6.23 -3.87
C GLN A 250 18.18 -5.51 -2.81
N LEU A 251 17.70 -5.57 -1.57
CA LEU A 251 18.33 -5.03 -0.37
C LEU A 251 18.29 -6.12 0.70
N THR A 252 19.40 -6.41 1.36
CA THR A 252 19.40 -7.34 2.51
C THR A 252 19.43 -6.56 3.81
N ILE A 253 18.91 -7.14 4.90
CA ILE A 253 19.02 -6.51 6.22
C ILE A 253 20.48 -6.38 6.67
N VAL A 254 21.35 -7.29 6.21
CA VAL A 254 22.80 -7.25 6.44
C VAL A 254 23.40 -6.00 5.80
N GLU A 255 23.08 -5.72 4.53
CA GLU A 255 23.52 -4.50 3.82
C GLU A 255 23.11 -3.24 4.58
N LEU A 256 21.86 -3.16 5.04
CA LEU A 256 21.37 -2.01 5.80
C LEU A 256 22.06 -1.85 7.16
N THR A 257 22.34 -2.97 7.83
CA THR A 257 23.03 -2.97 9.12
C THR A 257 24.48 -2.51 8.97
N GLU A 258 25.17 -2.95 7.92
CA GLU A 258 26.52 -2.49 7.60
C GLU A 258 26.53 -1.01 7.19
N ALA A 259 25.61 -0.59 6.32
CA ALA A 259 25.48 0.80 5.92
C ALA A 259 25.22 1.74 7.12
N SER A 260 24.44 1.28 8.10
CA SER A 260 24.21 2.00 9.35
C SER A 260 25.48 2.10 10.21
N LYS A 261 26.20 0.98 10.39
CA LYS A 261 27.47 0.95 11.15
C LYS A 261 28.54 1.84 10.52
N ASP A 262 28.59 1.88 9.19
CA ASP A 262 29.55 2.67 8.42
C ASP A 262 29.14 4.15 8.30
N GLY A 263 27.97 4.53 8.81
CA GLY A 263 27.47 5.91 8.75
C GLY A 263 27.08 6.39 7.35
N ILE A 264 26.80 5.46 6.43
CA ILE A 264 26.42 5.74 5.03
C ILE A 264 24.92 5.53 4.76
N LEU A 265 24.16 4.96 5.70
CA LEU A 265 22.70 4.96 5.67
C LEU A 265 22.20 6.35 6.07
N MET A 266 21.58 7.06 5.12
CA MET A 266 21.14 8.45 5.33
C MET A 266 19.71 8.50 5.86
N GLU A 267 18.79 7.82 5.18
CA GLU A 267 17.37 7.82 5.54
C GLU A 267 16.73 6.45 5.26
N ALA A 268 15.68 6.12 5.99
CA ALA A 268 14.81 4.99 5.70
C ALA A 268 13.36 5.41 5.94
N PHE A 269 12.47 5.11 5.00
CA PHE A 269 11.07 5.50 5.10
C PHE A 269 10.15 4.50 4.42
N ILE A 270 8.87 4.61 4.75
CA ILE A 270 7.81 3.77 4.20
C ILE A 270 6.88 4.62 3.35
N THR A 271 6.31 4.03 2.30
CA THR A 271 5.35 4.71 1.44
C THR A 271 4.07 3.90 1.33
N GLY A 272 2.94 4.59 1.43
CA GLY A 272 1.63 3.97 1.30
C GLY A 272 0.52 5.01 1.42
N THR A 273 -0.68 4.68 0.95
CA THR A 273 -1.80 5.62 0.98
C THR A 273 -2.08 6.12 2.40
N ALA A 274 -1.88 5.31 3.45
CA ALA A 274 -2.19 5.70 4.83
C ALA A 274 -1.23 6.76 5.41
N CYS A 275 0.05 6.69 5.06
CA CYS A 275 1.14 7.48 5.66
C CYS A 275 1.74 8.55 4.75
N GLY A 276 1.46 8.51 3.44
CA GLY A 276 1.87 9.53 2.46
C GLY A 276 0.83 10.59 2.18
#